data_AF-M0IC07-F1
#
_entry.id   AF-M0IC07-F1
#
_cell.length_a   1.000
_cell.length_b   1.000
_cell.length_c   1.000
_cell.angle_alpha   90.00
_cell.angle_beta   90.00
_cell.angle_gamma   90.00
#
_symmetry.space_group_name_H-M   'P 1'
#
loop_
_entity.id
_entity.type
_entity.pdbx_description
1 polymer ?
#
loop_
_entity_poly.entity_id
_entity_poly.type
_entity_poly.pdbx_seq_one_letter_code
_entity_poly.pdbx_strand_id
1 'polypeptide(L)'
;MAGILRAWVAVLVHPRRFFRDGVAPGDQAPGLLFAIFVALVYQSLQFAVSPATIPTIEGGPVASAVVALLVIALFVAPALLHLTAAIQTALLIPLLSERAGVSETVQVIAYATAPCAFAAVPIPKLLTAGFEIPGIRAVCAAYGAVLLVIGISEVHQTSVPKAILASFVPAGVIFGYAFRGFEAFSTTVSVLATALT
;
A
#
# COMPACT_ATOMS: atom_id res chain seq x y z
N MET A 1 -11.50 15.65 -5.14
CA MET A 1 -11.82 14.20 -5.26
C MET A 1 -11.57 13.63 -6.65
N ALA A 2 -12.08 14.25 -7.74
CA ALA A 2 -11.85 13.74 -9.11
C ALA A 2 -10.36 13.54 -9.49
N GLY A 3 -9.45 14.38 -8.99
CA GLY A 3 -8.01 14.21 -9.19
C GLY A 3 -7.43 12.94 -8.56
N ILE A 4 -7.84 12.61 -7.33
CA ILE A 4 -7.39 11.40 -6.61
C ILE A 4 -7.87 10.14 -7.34
N LEU A 5 -9.14 10.09 -7.74
CA LEU A 5 -9.68 8.94 -8.47
C LEU A 5 -8.98 8.73 -9.82
N ARG A 6 -8.70 9.81 -10.57
CA ARG A 6 -7.94 9.71 -11.82
C ARG A 6 -6.52 9.21 -11.59
N ALA A 7 -5.83 9.73 -10.57
CA ALA A 7 -4.50 9.27 -10.20
C ALA A 7 -4.52 7.78 -9.81
N TRP A 8 -5.55 7.37 -9.05
CA TRP A 8 -5.75 5.99 -8.64
C TRP A 8 -5.88 5.05 -9.84
N VAL A 9 -6.79 5.35 -10.77
CA VAL A 9 -6.98 4.53 -11.97
C VAL A 9 -5.70 4.54 -12.83
N ALA A 10 -5.06 5.70 -12.97
CA ALA A 10 -3.85 5.83 -13.78
C ALA A 10 -2.68 5.00 -13.24
N VAL A 11 -2.42 5.00 -11.93
CA VAL A 11 -1.35 4.18 -11.34
C VAL A 11 -1.63 2.69 -11.45
N LEU A 12 -2.90 2.27 -11.37
CA LEU A 12 -3.30 0.86 -11.50
C LEU A 12 -3.31 0.35 -12.95
N VAL A 13 -3.50 1.21 -13.95
CA VAL A 13 -3.65 0.74 -15.34
C VAL A 13 -2.44 1.08 -16.20
N HIS A 14 -1.81 2.24 -15.96
CA HIS A 14 -0.69 2.74 -16.74
C HIS A 14 0.48 3.20 -15.84
N PRO A 15 1.01 2.33 -14.96
CA PRO A 15 1.91 2.72 -13.87
C PRO A 15 3.16 3.45 -14.35
N ARG A 16 3.84 2.96 -15.40
CA ARG A 16 5.06 3.61 -15.91
C ARG A 16 4.83 5.04 -16.36
N ARG A 17 3.76 5.27 -17.13
CA ARG A 17 3.37 6.62 -17.58
C ARG A 17 2.99 7.50 -16.40
N PHE A 18 2.21 6.95 -15.46
CA PHE A 18 1.81 7.67 -14.27
C PHE A 18 3.02 8.13 -13.43
N PHE A 19 3.97 7.24 -13.13
CA PHE A 19 5.13 7.60 -12.31
C PHE A 19 6.07 8.59 -12.99
N ARG A 20 6.19 8.54 -14.31
CA ARG A 20 7.02 9.49 -15.08
C ARG A 20 6.42 10.90 -15.10
N ASP A 21 5.10 10.98 -15.27
CA ASP A 21 4.43 12.27 -15.53
C ASP A 21 3.77 12.86 -14.27
N GLY A 22 3.42 12.02 -13.30
CA GLY A 22 2.58 12.35 -12.15
C GLY A 22 3.32 12.55 -10.83
N VAL A 23 4.65 12.36 -10.80
CA VAL A 23 5.51 12.62 -9.64
C VAL A 23 6.25 13.92 -9.85
N ALA A 24 6.05 14.88 -8.94
CA ALA A 24 6.62 16.22 -9.05
C ALA A 24 7.66 16.49 -7.94
N PRO A 25 8.86 17.00 -8.26
CA PRO A 25 9.84 17.39 -7.26
C PRO A 25 9.30 18.45 -6.30
N GLY A 26 9.58 18.31 -5.00
CA GLY A 26 9.22 19.29 -3.97
C GLY A 26 7.76 19.27 -3.52
N ASP A 27 6.86 18.50 -4.16
CA ASP A 27 5.45 18.43 -3.78
C ASP A 27 5.06 17.05 -3.21
N GLN A 28 4.93 16.96 -1.89
CA GLN A 28 4.55 15.70 -1.21
C GLN A 28 3.06 15.63 -0.88
N ALA A 29 2.33 16.76 -0.95
CA ALA A 29 0.96 16.83 -0.46
C ALA A 29 -0.01 15.90 -1.24
N PRO A 30 0.07 15.79 -2.58
CA PRO A 30 -0.76 14.85 -3.33
C PRO A 30 -0.51 13.39 -2.93
N GLY A 31 0.76 12.99 -2.80
CA GLY A 31 1.14 11.64 -2.38
C GLY A 31 0.64 11.33 -0.96
N LEU A 32 0.87 12.23 -0.01
CA LEU A 32 0.42 12.06 1.38
C LEU A 32 -1.09 11.88 1.46
N LEU A 33 -1.87 12.75 0.82
CA LEU A 33 -3.34 12.65 0.80
C LEU A 33 -3.80 11.36 0.15
N PHE A 34 -3.13 10.91 -0.92
CA PHE A 34 -3.44 9.64 -1.58
C PHE A 34 -3.24 8.45 -0.63
N ALA A 35 -2.09 8.37 0.05
CA ALA A 35 -1.78 7.29 0.99
C ALA A 35 -2.75 7.28 2.18
N ILE A 36 -3.10 8.44 2.73
CA ILE A 36 -4.11 8.57 3.79
C ILE A 36 -5.45 8.03 3.29
N PHE A 37 -5.86 8.40 2.07
CA PHE A 37 -7.14 7.95 1.51
C PHE A 37 -7.18 6.43 1.32
N VAL A 38 -6.10 5.82 0.79
CA VAL A 38 -5.97 4.37 0.69
C VAL A 38 -6.07 3.70 2.07
N ALA A 39 -5.33 4.21 3.05
CA ALA A 39 -5.30 3.65 4.40
C ALA A 39 -6.68 3.72 5.09
N LEU A 40 -7.40 4.84 4.91
CA LEU A 40 -8.75 5.01 5.41
C LEU A 40 -9.73 4.03 4.77
N VAL A 41 -9.70 3.89 3.43
CA VAL A 41 -10.57 2.93 2.73
C VAL A 41 -10.29 1.51 3.21
N TYR A 42 -9.02 1.11 3.27
CA TYR A 42 -8.61 -0.20 3.77
C TYR A 42 -9.10 -0.45 5.19
N GLN A 43 -8.86 0.49 6.12
CA GLN A 43 -9.23 0.30 7.52
C GLN A 43 -10.74 0.32 7.74
N SER A 44 -11.46 1.21 7.06
CA SER A 44 -12.93 1.25 7.13
C SER A 44 -13.55 -0.05 6.64
N LEU A 45 -13.03 -0.64 5.56
CA LEU A 45 -13.44 -1.96 5.09
C LEU A 45 -13.10 -3.05 6.13
N GLN A 46 -11.91 -3.00 6.74
CA GLN A 46 -11.54 -3.95 7.80
C GLN A 46 -12.50 -3.88 9.00
N PHE A 47 -12.88 -2.67 9.44
CA PHE A 47 -13.85 -2.50 10.52
C PHE A 47 -15.25 -2.96 10.13
N ALA A 48 -15.67 -2.77 8.88
CA ALA A 48 -16.96 -3.25 8.39
C ALA A 48 -17.02 -4.78 8.32
N VAL A 49 -15.92 -5.43 7.91
CA VAL A 49 -15.85 -6.89 7.77
C VAL A 49 -15.62 -7.59 9.10
N SER A 50 -14.78 -7.00 9.95
CA SER A 50 -14.39 -7.56 11.24
C SER A 50 -14.50 -6.51 12.35
N PRO A 51 -15.73 -6.18 12.81
CA PRO A 51 -15.96 -5.16 13.84
C PRO A 51 -15.21 -5.43 15.15
N ALA A 52 -14.91 -6.69 15.46
CA ALA A 52 -14.11 -7.09 16.61
C ALA A 52 -12.66 -6.54 16.59
N THR A 53 -12.20 -6.02 15.45
CA THR A 53 -10.88 -5.37 15.33
C THR A 53 -10.89 -3.89 15.68
N ILE A 54 -12.07 -3.30 15.94
CA ILE A 54 -12.20 -1.92 16.38
C ILE A 54 -11.68 -1.80 17.83
N PRO A 55 -10.71 -0.90 18.11
CA PRO A 55 -10.23 -0.69 19.48
C PRO A 55 -11.34 -0.20 20.41
N THR A 56 -11.45 -0.75 21.61
CA THR A 56 -12.45 -0.31 22.58
C THR A 56 -12.00 0.95 23.31
N ILE A 57 -12.78 2.01 23.22
CA ILE A 57 -12.67 3.21 24.06
C ILE A 57 -14.04 3.53 24.66
N GLU A 58 -14.07 4.42 25.66
CA GLU A 58 -15.34 4.95 26.16
C GLU A 58 -16.07 5.73 25.06
N GLY A 59 -17.40 5.61 25.00
CA GLY A 59 -18.24 6.24 23.96
C GLY A 59 -18.76 5.28 22.88
N GLY A 60 -18.40 3.99 22.94
CA GLY A 60 -19.00 2.93 22.13
C GLY A 60 -18.37 2.72 20.74
N PRO A 61 -18.86 1.73 19.97
CA PRO A 61 -18.16 1.22 18.78
C PRO A 61 -17.94 2.25 17.66
N VAL A 62 -18.89 3.18 17.47
CA VAL A 62 -18.78 4.22 16.45
C VAL A 62 -17.72 5.24 16.82
N ALA A 63 -17.73 5.73 18.07
CA ALA A 63 -16.73 6.67 18.56
C ALA A 63 -15.33 6.05 18.49
N SER A 64 -15.18 4.80 18.92
CA SER A 64 -13.98 3.98 18.74
C SER A 64 -13.46 3.95 17.31
N ALA A 65 -14.32 3.61 16.35
CA ALA A 65 -13.93 3.51 14.95
C ALA A 65 -13.47 4.88 14.40
N VAL A 66 -14.20 5.96 14.72
CA VAL A 66 -13.84 7.32 14.30
C VAL A 66 -12.48 7.73 14.86
N VAL A 67 -12.25 7.51 16.16
CA VAL A 67 -10.96 7.84 16.79
C VAL A 67 -9.83 7.03 16.16
N ALA A 68 -10.02 5.73 15.93
CA ALA A 68 -9.01 4.89 15.28
C ALA A 68 -8.70 5.37 13.85
N LEU A 69 -9.71 5.74 13.06
CA LEU A 69 -9.52 6.29 11.71
C LEU A 69 -8.81 7.65 11.73
N LEU A 70 -9.11 8.52 12.69
CA LEU A 70 -8.41 9.79 12.88
C LEU A 70 -6.95 9.56 13.25
N VAL A 71 -6.66 8.63 14.15
CA VAL A 71 -5.29 8.26 14.51
C VAL A 71 -4.53 7.75 13.28
N ILE A 72 -5.18 6.95 12.44
CA ILE A 72 -4.57 6.44 11.21
C ILE A 72 -4.29 7.58 10.22
N ALA A 73 -5.26 8.46 9.98
CA ALA A 73 -5.13 9.54 9.02
C ALA A 73 -4.09 10.58 9.43
N LEU A 74 -4.05 10.94 10.72
CA LEU A 74 -3.23 12.04 11.22
C LEU A 74 -1.82 11.61 11.65
N PHE A 75 -1.65 10.33 12.05
CA PHE A 75 -0.38 9.87 12.62
C PHE A 75 0.16 8.64 11.90
N VAL A 76 -0.58 7.53 11.88
CA VAL A 76 -0.03 6.24 11.44
C VAL A 76 0.35 6.25 9.96
N ALA A 77 -0.55 6.68 9.08
CA ALA A 77 -0.28 6.70 7.64
C ALA A 77 0.83 7.71 7.28
N PRO A 78 0.82 8.97 7.77
CA PRO A 78 1.93 9.90 7.53
C PRO A 78 3.27 9.40 8.07
N ALA A 79 3.30 8.91 9.32
CA ALA A 79 4.55 8.47 9.95
C ALA A 79 5.14 7.25 9.24
N LEU A 80 4.32 6.24 8.92
CA LEU A 80 4.77 5.07 8.18
C LEU A 80 5.26 5.44 6.77
N LEU A 81 4.56 6.35 6.09
CA LEU A 81 4.96 6.82 4.76
C LEU A 81 6.34 7.49 4.80
N HIS A 82 6.54 8.45 5.70
CA HIS A 82 7.80 9.16 5.81
C HIS A 82 8.94 8.27 6.29
N LEU A 83 8.71 7.39 7.27
CA LEU A 83 9.70 6.43 7.74
C LEU A 83 10.13 5.50 6.59
N THR A 84 9.15 4.96 5.85
CA THR A 84 9.44 4.07 4.71
C THR A 84 10.18 4.81 3.61
N ALA A 85 9.82 6.07 3.31
CA ALA A 85 10.53 6.89 2.34
C ALA A 85 11.97 7.20 2.77
N ALA A 86 12.21 7.42 4.06
CA ALA A 86 13.56 7.59 4.60
C ALA A 86 14.39 6.29 4.43
N ILE A 87 13.82 5.12 4.75
CA ILE A 87 14.46 3.82 4.53
C ILE A 87 14.77 3.61 3.04
N GLN A 88 13.78 3.81 2.17
CA GLN A 88 13.95 3.68 0.72
C GLN A 88 15.04 4.61 0.20
N THR A 89 15.06 5.86 0.65
CA THR A 89 16.09 6.83 0.25
C THR A 89 17.47 6.38 0.72
N ALA A 90 17.60 5.90 1.96
CA ALA A 90 18.86 5.39 2.49
C ALA A 90 19.38 4.18 1.70
N LEU A 91 18.50 3.28 1.28
CA LEU A 91 18.85 2.11 0.46
C LEU A 91 19.21 2.48 -0.99
N LEU A 92 18.72 3.61 -1.51
CA LEU A 92 19.08 4.09 -2.86
C LEU A 92 20.46 4.76 -2.90
N ILE A 93 20.90 5.40 -1.81
CA ILE A 93 22.20 6.10 -1.72
C ILE A 93 23.39 5.22 -2.18
N PRO A 94 23.59 3.98 -1.67
CA PRO A 94 24.72 3.18 -2.09
C PRO A 94 24.59 2.59 -3.51
N LEU A 95 23.38 2.59 -4.10
CA LEU A 95 23.13 1.95 -5.39
C LEU A 95 23.19 2.93 -6.57
N LEU A 96 23.01 4.23 -6.32
CA LEU A 96 22.83 5.27 -7.33
C LEU A 96 23.68 6.51 -7.00
N SER A 97 24.50 6.92 -7.97
CA SER A 97 25.25 8.19 -7.91
C SER A 97 24.33 9.40 -8.10
N GLU A 98 23.32 9.26 -8.97
CA GLU A 98 22.29 10.27 -9.23
C GLU A 98 20.92 9.66 -8.96
N ARG A 99 20.05 10.41 -8.29
CA ARG A 99 18.70 9.97 -7.91
C ARG A 99 17.78 11.17 -7.72
N ALA A 100 16.48 10.98 -7.95
CA ALA A 100 15.46 11.95 -7.57
C ALA A 100 15.41 12.20 -6.05
N GLY A 101 14.72 13.26 -5.64
CA GLY A 101 14.64 13.71 -4.26
C GLY A 101 13.74 12.84 -3.35
N VAL A 102 13.74 13.18 -2.06
CA VAL A 102 12.94 12.51 -1.04
C VAL A 102 11.44 12.70 -1.29
N SER A 103 11.03 13.87 -1.79
CA SER A 103 9.64 14.16 -2.14
C SER A 103 9.08 13.22 -3.18
N GLU A 104 9.89 12.85 -4.15
CA GLU A 104 9.53 11.93 -5.21
C GLU A 104 9.44 10.50 -4.67
N THR A 105 10.37 10.08 -3.80
CA THR A 105 10.31 8.79 -3.09
C THR A 105 9.02 8.64 -2.27
N VAL A 106 8.63 9.68 -1.52
CA VAL A 106 7.38 9.70 -0.73
C VAL A 106 6.17 9.48 -1.64
N GLN A 107 6.11 10.20 -2.77
CA GLN A 107 5.01 10.05 -3.73
C GLN A 107 4.97 8.65 -4.35
N VAL A 108 6.12 8.09 -4.74
CA VAL A 108 6.19 6.75 -5.31
C VAL A 108 5.61 5.71 -4.35
N ILE A 109 6.03 5.73 -3.08
CA ILE A 109 5.54 4.80 -2.07
C ILE A 109 4.03 5.00 -1.86
N ALA A 110 3.59 6.25 -1.74
CA ALA A 110 2.19 6.57 -1.56
C ALA A 110 1.31 6.02 -2.68
N TYR A 111 1.64 6.31 -3.94
CA TYR A 111 0.85 5.84 -5.08
C TYR A 111 0.92 4.33 -5.28
N ALA A 112 2.04 3.69 -4.93
CA ALA A 112 2.17 2.23 -4.96
C ALA A 112 1.20 1.53 -3.98
N THR A 113 0.68 2.22 -2.96
CA THR A 113 -0.37 1.67 -2.08
C THR A 113 -1.74 1.51 -2.73
N ALA A 114 -1.95 2.05 -3.95
CA ALA A 114 -3.24 2.04 -4.63
C ALA A 114 -4.01 0.70 -4.61
N PRO A 115 -3.39 -0.48 -4.82
CA PRO A 115 -4.13 -1.75 -4.78
C PRO A 115 -4.65 -2.08 -3.38
N CYS A 116 -3.97 -1.59 -2.32
CA CYS A 116 -4.19 -2.01 -0.95
C CYS A 116 -5.51 -1.53 -0.34
N ALA A 117 -6.19 -0.55 -0.93
CA ALA A 117 -7.55 -0.22 -0.50
C ALA A 117 -8.52 -1.40 -0.66
N PHE A 118 -8.24 -2.29 -1.61
CA PHE A 118 -9.06 -3.48 -1.85
C PHE A 118 -8.63 -4.69 -0.99
N ALA A 119 -7.56 -4.56 -0.20
CA ALA A 119 -6.98 -5.67 0.57
C ALA A 119 -7.84 -6.14 1.74
N ALA A 120 -8.90 -5.40 2.08
CA ALA A 120 -9.89 -5.76 3.09
C ALA A 120 -11.25 -6.14 2.48
N VAL A 121 -11.37 -6.18 1.14
CA VAL A 121 -12.64 -6.54 0.48
C VAL A 121 -12.93 -8.04 0.69
N PRO A 122 -14.10 -8.40 1.22
CA PRO A 122 -14.51 -9.78 1.39
C PRO A 122 -15.06 -10.32 0.06
N ILE A 123 -14.19 -10.59 -0.91
CA ILE A 123 -14.60 -11.25 -2.17
C ILE A 123 -15.24 -12.65 -1.95
N PRO A 124 -14.88 -13.48 -0.94
CA PRO A 124 -15.31 -14.89 -0.95
C PRO A 124 -16.77 -15.18 -0.59
N LYS A 125 -17.64 -14.19 -0.35
CA LYS A 125 -19.07 -14.45 -0.05
C LYS A 125 -20.07 -14.05 -1.14
N LEU A 126 -19.64 -13.33 -2.19
CA LEU A 126 -20.58 -12.79 -3.17
C LEU A 126 -20.72 -13.61 -4.45
N LEU A 127 -19.73 -14.47 -4.80
CA LEU A 127 -19.64 -15.04 -6.15
C LEU A 127 -19.49 -16.56 -6.25
N THR A 128 -19.10 -17.31 -5.22
CA THR A 128 -18.91 -18.77 -5.32
C THR A 128 -19.20 -19.48 -4.02
N ALA A 129 -20.27 -20.30 -3.99
CA ALA A 129 -20.47 -21.27 -2.93
C ALA A 129 -19.29 -22.27 -2.93
N GLY A 130 -18.44 -22.21 -1.90
CA GLY A 130 -17.39 -23.21 -1.66
C GLY A 130 -15.97 -22.87 -2.12
N PHE A 131 -15.68 -21.64 -2.58
CA PHE A 131 -14.31 -21.22 -2.86
C PHE A 131 -14.00 -19.89 -2.14
N GLU A 132 -13.33 -19.97 -1.00
CA GLU A 132 -12.75 -18.77 -0.41
C GLU A 132 -11.50 -18.41 -1.23
N ILE A 133 -11.41 -17.18 -1.76
CA ILE A 133 -10.17 -16.64 -2.30
C ILE A 133 -9.45 -15.90 -1.14
N PRO A 134 -8.56 -16.54 -0.37
CA PRO A 134 -7.64 -15.84 0.53
C PRO A 134 -6.63 -14.93 -0.22
N GLY A 135 -6.70 -14.89 -1.55
CA GLY A 135 -5.72 -14.24 -2.41
C GLY A 135 -5.88 -12.74 -2.63
N ILE A 136 -7.03 -12.08 -2.41
CA ILE A 136 -7.14 -10.67 -2.84
C ILE A 136 -6.16 -9.76 -2.11
N ARG A 137 -6.00 -9.96 -0.78
CA ARG A 137 -5.00 -9.24 0.01
C ARG A 137 -3.58 -9.54 -0.46
N ALA A 138 -3.27 -10.80 -0.75
CA ALA A 138 -1.97 -11.22 -1.27
C ALA A 138 -1.68 -10.62 -2.66
N VAL A 139 -2.67 -10.58 -3.55
CA VAL A 139 -2.59 -9.95 -4.88
C VAL A 139 -2.40 -8.45 -4.76
N CYS A 140 -3.17 -7.77 -3.89
CA CYS A 140 -2.99 -6.35 -3.62
C CYS A 140 -1.58 -6.05 -3.09
N ALA A 141 -1.07 -6.86 -2.17
CA ALA A 141 0.28 -6.71 -1.62
C ALA A 141 1.37 -6.96 -2.67
N ALA A 142 1.27 -8.03 -3.45
CA ALA A 142 2.17 -8.33 -4.57
C ALA A 142 2.16 -7.18 -5.58
N TYR A 143 0.97 -6.72 -5.95
CA TYR A 143 0.83 -5.69 -6.97
C TYR A 143 1.35 -4.33 -6.47
N GLY A 144 1.10 -3.98 -5.21
CA GLY A 144 1.69 -2.79 -4.59
C GLY A 144 3.22 -2.85 -4.59
N ALA A 145 3.83 -4.00 -4.28
CA ALA A 145 5.27 -4.18 -4.35
C ALA A 145 5.82 -4.01 -5.79
N VAL A 146 5.11 -4.55 -6.79
CA VAL A 146 5.45 -4.34 -8.21
C VAL A 146 5.35 -2.87 -8.61
N LEU A 147 4.30 -2.16 -8.18
CA LEU A 147 4.14 -0.73 -8.43
C LEU A 147 5.26 0.09 -7.79
N LEU A 148 5.70 -0.27 -6.58
CA LEU A 148 6.83 0.36 -5.93
C LEU A 148 8.11 0.20 -6.76
N VAL A 149 8.41 -1.02 -7.22
CA VAL A 149 9.59 -1.28 -8.07
C VAL A 149 9.52 -0.48 -9.38
N ILE A 150 8.36 -0.44 -10.03
CA ILE A 150 8.15 0.36 -11.25
C ILE A 150 8.37 1.84 -10.96
N GLY A 151 7.73 2.37 -9.91
CA GLY A 151 7.85 3.77 -9.56
C GLY A 151 9.28 4.18 -9.21
N ILE A 152 10.02 3.35 -8.46
CA ILE A 152 11.42 3.61 -8.15
C ILE A 152 12.28 3.58 -9.41
N SER A 153 12.05 2.62 -10.31
CA SER A 153 12.77 2.53 -11.59
C SER A 153 12.53 3.75 -12.47
N GLU A 154 11.28 4.19 -12.64
CA GLU A 154 10.93 5.34 -13.49
C GLU A 154 11.35 6.68 -12.85
N VAL A 155 11.14 6.88 -11.56
CA VAL A 155 11.39 8.18 -10.90
C VAL A 155 12.86 8.41 -10.61
N HIS A 156 13.58 7.38 -10.17
CA HIS A 156 15.03 7.48 -9.92
C HIS A 156 15.87 7.07 -11.14
N GLN A 157 15.25 6.85 -12.30
CA GLN A 157 15.92 6.54 -13.57
C GLN A 157 16.94 5.39 -13.43
N THR A 158 16.51 4.31 -12.78
CA THR A 158 17.39 3.17 -12.46
C THR A 158 16.88 1.87 -13.08
N SER A 159 17.77 0.87 -13.16
CA SER A 159 17.41 -0.44 -13.68
C SER A 159 16.50 -1.19 -12.71
N VAL A 160 15.62 -2.04 -13.26
CA VAL A 160 14.68 -2.85 -12.48
C VAL A 160 15.39 -3.70 -11.40
N PRO A 161 16.54 -4.35 -11.63
CA PRO A 161 17.23 -5.10 -10.58
C PRO A 161 17.65 -4.24 -9.38
N LYS A 162 18.17 -3.03 -9.63
CA LYS A 162 18.52 -2.09 -8.55
C LYS A 162 17.27 -1.60 -7.81
N ALA A 163 16.19 -1.32 -8.54
CA ALA A 163 14.91 -0.95 -7.94
C ALA A 163 14.34 -2.06 -7.05
N ILE A 164 14.41 -3.33 -7.49
CA ILE A 164 14.01 -4.50 -6.68
C ILE A 164 14.83 -4.54 -5.38
N LEU A 165 16.16 -4.45 -5.49
CA LEU A 165 17.05 -4.52 -4.33
C LEU A 165 16.75 -3.41 -3.32
N ALA A 166 16.61 -2.16 -3.78
CA ALA A 166 16.31 -1.02 -2.92
C ALA A 166 14.92 -1.09 -2.29
N SER A 167 13.94 -1.68 -3.00
CA SER A 167 12.54 -1.70 -2.59
C SER A 167 12.18 -2.89 -1.71
N PHE A 168 13.07 -3.88 -1.54
CA PHE A 168 12.75 -5.12 -0.84
C PHE A 168 12.26 -4.88 0.60
N VAL A 169 13.02 -4.10 1.38
CA VAL A 169 12.67 -3.78 2.78
C VAL A 169 11.44 -2.85 2.84
N PRO A 170 11.38 -1.72 2.10
CA PRO A 170 10.18 -0.88 2.03
C PRO A 170 8.89 -1.62 1.63
N ALA A 171 8.98 -2.55 0.67
CA ALA A 171 7.85 -3.37 0.27
C ALA A 171 7.38 -4.29 1.41
N GLY A 172 8.31 -4.87 2.16
CA GLY A 172 7.99 -5.67 3.35
C GLY A 172 7.30 -4.86 4.45
N VAL A 173 7.76 -3.63 4.71
CA VAL A 173 7.17 -2.74 5.72
C VAL A 173 5.73 -2.37 5.34
N ILE A 174 5.51 -1.89 4.12
CA ILE A 174 4.19 -1.39 3.70
C ILE A 174 3.26 -2.52 3.30
N PHE A 175 3.63 -3.32 2.31
CA PHE A 175 2.74 -4.33 1.75
C PHE A 175 2.70 -5.61 2.58
N GLY A 176 3.84 -5.99 3.17
CA GLY A 176 3.95 -7.17 4.03
C GLY A 176 3.28 -6.97 5.40
N TYR A 177 3.68 -5.93 6.14
CA TYR A 177 3.20 -5.65 7.49
C TYR A 177 1.98 -4.73 7.53
N ALA A 178 2.08 -3.48 7.05
CA ALA A 178 1.01 -2.50 7.24
C ALA A 178 -0.32 -2.92 6.58
N PHE A 179 -0.24 -3.50 5.38
CA PHE A 179 -1.39 -4.06 4.67
C PHE A 179 -1.53 -5.59 4.82
N ARG A 180 -0.80 -6.20 5.76
CA ARG A 180 -0.91 -7.61 6.16
C ARG A 180 -0.72 -8.62 5.01
N GLY A 181 0.09 -8.29 4.01
CA GLY A 181 0.42 -9.17 2.89
C GLY A 181 1.09 -10.47 3.35
N PHE A 182 2.01 -10.43 4.33
CA PHE A 182 2.72 -11.64 4.78
C PHE A 182 1.76 -12.70 5.37
N GLU A 183 0.81 -12.25 6.19
CA GLU A 183 -0.27 -13.11 6.72
C GLU A 183 -1.14 -13.68 5.61
N ALA A 184 -1.47 -12.88 4.59
CA ALA A 184 -2.27 -13.33 3.46
C ALA A 184 -1.53 -14.39 2.63
N PHE A 185 -0.24 -14.20 2.37
CA PHE A 185 0.58 -15.17 1.65
C PHE A 185 0.72 -16.48 2.44
N SER A 186 1.03 -16.43 3.74
CA SER A 186 1.16 -17.64 4.56
C SER A 186 -0.14 -18.43 4.63
N THR A 187 -1.27 -17.74 4.78
CA THR A 187 -2.61 -18.35 4.78
C THR A 187 -2.90 -19.02 3.43
N THR A 188 -2.62 -18.32 2.32
CA THR A 188 -2.87 -18.85 0.96
C THR A 188 -2.02 -20.09 0.69
N VAL A 189 -0.74 -20.07 1.05
CA VAL A 189 0.16 -21.23 0.89
C VAL A 189 -0.32 -22.42 1.73
N SER A 190 -0.74 -22.18 2.97
CA SER A 190 -1.28 -23.22 3.84
C SER A 190 -2.53 -23.87 3.25
N VAL A 191 -3.49 -23.07 2.79
CA VAL A 191 -4.74 -23.57 2.16
C VAL A 191 -4.44 -24.39 0.90
N LEU A 192 -3.52 -23.91 0.05
CA LEU A 192 -3.13 -24.65 -1.16
C LEU A 192 -2.43 -25.97 -0.82
N ALA A 193 -1.56 -25.98 0.21
CA ALA A 193 -0.89 -27.20 0.65
C ALA A 193 -1.89 -28.25 1.14
N THR A 194 -2.88 -27.87 1.94
CA THR A 194 -3.93 -28.78 2.42
C THR A 194 -4.84 -29.28 1.29
N ALA A 195 -5.09 -28.49 0.25
CA ALA A 195 -5.92 -28.91 -0.88
C ALA A 195 -5.22 -29.95 -1.79
N LEU A 196 -3.89 -30.08 -1.70
CA LEU A 196 -3.08 -30.98 -2.51
C LEU A 196 -2.72 -32.30 -1.79
N THR A 197 -3.09 -32.44 -0.52
CA THR A 197 -2.87 -33.64 0.33
C THR A 197 -4.17 -34.37 0.58
#